data_AF-A0A6J1NWD5-F1
#
_entry.id   AF-A0A6J1NWD5-F1
#
_cell.length_a   1.000
_cell.length_b   1.000
_cell.length_c   1.000
_cell.angle_alpha   90.00
_cell.angle_beta   90.00
_cell.angle_gamma   90.00
#
_symmetry.space_group_name_H-M   'P 1'
#
loop_
_entity.id
_entity.type
_entity.pdbx_description
1 polymer ?
#
loop_
_entity_poly.entity_id
_entity_poly.type
_entity_poly.pdbx_seq_one_letter_code
_entity_poly.pdbx_strand_id
1 'polypeptide(L)'
;MPTFIVLTFMHFCFYQLFEVSLASRSRATNSCSGLRFNPRLFTSRLSGTSLTKVSFRDNTEVSTGVSKPRKMKFNKTETEYNMKSVKFLLLTITSMFIIIAALMIVLGFSVYSHYHTFSFFYESAQSGRLFTPSLLCILLGMFLLIVTMFGFFGSLKQSTCLVNLYALILAIMLILKLVVIILAFTLDSSTIHGMMYIPAWDYAADPEIEMEMDRLQISLNCCGSDSVFDYMDVPFTSNHSTTIVSTNIVGPPMDVVVPESCCVSPGGEFCHRHRERGCRTALVNLFSQNATVIGVMGVSVMFIQLLGIIFSLLLARCIRKVKSERGLMSWRIKEQMIMAREDAKKQDDNKSVDDSVYIPPHESSTA
;
A
#
# COMPACT_ATOMS: atom_id res chain seq x y z
N MET A 1 9.40 21.19 7.32
CA MET A 1 10.29 20.26 8.06
C MET A 1 9.72 18.85 8.34
N PRO A 2 8.41 18.60 8.55
CA PRO A 2 7.93 17.23 8.79
C PRO A 2 7.93 16.35 7.54
N THR A 3 7.78 16.93 6.34
CA THR A 3 7.92 16.20 5.06
C THR A 3 9.33 15.65 4.85
N PHE A 4 10.37 16.41 5.19
CA PHE A 4 11.75 15.94 5.14
C PHE A 4 11.97 14.79 6.13
N ILE A 5 11.50 14.88 7.37
CA ILE A 5 11.64 13.79 8.35
C ILE A 5 10.93 12.51 7.88
N VAL A 6 9.72 12.63 7.32
CA VAL A 6 8.97 11.49 6.75
C VAL A 6 9.67 10.92 5.52
N LEU A 7 10.24 11.78 4.65
CA LEU A 7 11.00 11.37 3.47
C LEU A 7 12.34 10.73 3.84
N THR A 8 13.06 11.23 4.84
CA THR A 8 14.31 10.65 5.34
C THR A 8 14.05 9.34 6.07
N PHE A 9 12.96 9.21 6.84
CA PHE A 9 12.53 7.94 7.43
C PHE A 9 12.07 6.93 6.37
N MET A 10 11.32 7.37 5.35
CA MET A 10 10.97 6.53 4.20
C MET A 10 12.22 6.05 3.46
N HIS A 11 13.22 6.91 3.26
CA HIS A 11 14.49 6.59 2.62
C HIS A 11 15.37 5.66 3.48
N PHE A 12 15.38 5.84 4.81
CA PHE A 12 16.06 4.96 5.77
C PHE A 12 15.40 3.58 5.83
N CYS A 13 14.06 3.52 5.87
CA CYS A 13 13.31 2.27 5.70
C CYS A 13 13.56 1.62 4.34
N PHE A 14 13.73 2.41 3.26
CA PHE A 14 14.05 1.92 1.92
C PHE A 14 15.45 1.30 1.86
N TYR A 15 16.42 1.87 2.57
CA TYR A 15 17.76 1.30 2.72
C TYR A 15 17.73 -0.04 3.45
N GLN A 16 16.96 -0.13 4.54
CA GLN A 16 16.75 -1.38 5.29
C GLN A 16 15.96 -2.43 4.47
N LEU A 17 14.98 -2.00 3.68
CA LEU A 17 14.18 -2.83 2.77
C LEU A 17 14.99 -3.34 1.58
N PHE A 18 15.91 -2.54 1.04
CA PHE A 18 16.76 -2.92 -0.08
C PHE A 18 17.78 -3.99 0.34
N GLU A 19 18.37 -3.86 1.54
CA GLU A 19 19.19 -4.90 2.19
C GLU A 19 18.42 -6.22 2.38
N VAL A 20 17.21 -6.16 2.95
CA VAL A 20 16.37 -7.36 3.18
C VAL A 20 15.85 -7.97 1.88
N SER A 21 15.53 -7.14 0.88
CA SER A 21 15.04 -7.58 -0.43
C SER A 21 16.16 -8.15 -1.30
N LEU A 22 17.39 -7.62 -1.23
CA LEU A 22 18.59 -8.22 -1.86
C LEU A 22 18.92 -9.58 -1.23
N ALA A 23 18.82 -9.70 0.09
CA ALA A 23 18.98 -10.97 0.81
C ALA A 23 17.90 -12.01 0.42
N SER A 24 16.71 -11.57 0.02
CA SER A 24 15.60 -12.41 -0.46
C SER A 24 15.68 -12.75 -1.96
N ARG A 25 16.12 -11.80 -2.79
CA ARG A 25 16.20 -11.92 -4.26
C ARG A 25 17.21 -12.99 -4.69
N SER A 26 18.31 -13.16 -3.95
CA SER A 26 19.28 -14.23 -4.21
C SER A 26 18.69 -15.65 -4.05
N ARG A 27 17.53 -15.82 -3.40
CA ARG A 27 16.86 -17.13 -3.24
C ARG A 27 15.59 -17.30 -4.06
N ALA A 28 14.95 -16.21 -4.51
CA ALA A 28 13.66 -16.27 -5.21
C ALA A 28 13.76 -16.33 -6.75
N THR A 29 14.85 -15.83 -7.36
CA THR A 29 14.97 -15.76 -8.83
C THR A 29 15.23 -17.10 -9.51
N ASN A 30 15.56 -18.17 -8.78
CA ASN A 30 15.86 -19.47 -9.37
C ASN A 30 14.66 -20.44 -9.42
N SER A 31 13.46 -20.08 -8.91
CA SER A 31 12.35 -21.06 -8.78
C SER A 31 10.98 -20.57 -9.28
N CYS A 32 10.95 -19.53 -10.13
CA CYS A 32 9.73 -19.12 -10.85
C CYS A 32 9.91 -18.98 -12.37
N SER A 33 11.03 -19.46 -12.93
CA SER A 33 11.35 -19.39 -14.36
C SER A 33 10.78 -20.58 -15.18
N GLY A 34 9.65 -21.15 -14.75
CA GLY A 34 9.06 -22.36 -15.36
C GLY A 34 7.79 -22.15 -16.20
N LEU A 35 7.25 -20.94 -16.32
CA LEU A 35 6.01 -20.69 -17.05
C LEU A 35 6.23 -19.75 -18.24
N ARG A 36 6.59 -20.36 -19.36
CA ARG A 36 6.64 -19.75 -20.69
C ARG A 36 5.21 -19.33 -21.07
N PHE A 37 4.98 -18.03 -21.21
CA PHE A 37 3.75 -17.45 -21.75
C PHE A 37 3.56 -17.93 -23.19
N ASN A 38 2.45 -18.62 -23.49
CA ASN A 38 2.03 -18.88 -24.88
C ASN A 38 0.69 -18.16 -25.13
N PRO A 39 0.67 -17.03 -25.84
CA PRO A 39 -0.53 -16.22 -26.04
C PRO A 39 -1.23 -16.66 -27.31
N ARG A 40 -1.90 -17.82 -27.31
CA ARG A 40 -2.87 -18.18 -28.37
C ARG A 40 -3.95 -19.08 -27.82
N LEU A 41 -4.93 -18.52 -27.13
CA LEU A 41 -6.25 -19.15 -26.99
C LEU A 41 -7.29 -18.09 -26.61
N PHE A 42 -7.58 -17.23 -27.58
CA PHE A 42 -8.79 -16.44 -27.61
C PHE A 42 -9.18 -16.25 -29.08
N THR A 43 -9.98 -17.16 -29.63
CA THR A 43 -10.95 -16.90 -30.71
C THR A 43 -11.77 -18.18 -31.01
N SER A 44 -13.09 -18.05 -30.86
CA SER A 44 -14.18 -18.63 -31.67
C SER A 44 -14.33 -20.15 -31.91
N ARG A 45 -15.39 -20.70 -31.31
CA ARG A 45 -16.67 -21.11 -31.94
C ARG A 45 -16.67 -22.07 -33.17
N LEU A 46 -17.45 -23.16 -33.00
CA LEU A 46 -18.28 -23.94 -33.95
C LEU A 46 -17.64 -24.85 -35.02
N SER A 47 -18.21 -26.06 -35.06
CA SER A 47 -18.36 -27.00 -36.18
C SER A 47 -17.23 -28.00 -36.47
N GLY A 48 -17.64 -29.24 -36.79
CA GLY A 48 -16.86 -30.15 -37.62
C GLY A 48 -16.35 -31.44 -36.96
N THR A 49 -17.14 -32.50 -37.14
CA THR A 49 -16.71 -33.90 -37.38
C THR A 49 -15.24 -34.09 -37.79
N SER A 50 -14.54 -35.07 -37.19
CA SER A 50 -14.04 -36.25 -37.93
C SER A 50 -13.25 -37.20 -37.02
N LEU A 51 -13.52 -38.48 -37.25
CA LEU A 51 -12.81 -39.66 -36.76
C LEU A 51 -11.30 -39.57 -37.00
N THR A 52 -10.50 -40.04 -36.05
CA THR A 52 -9.25 -40.74 -36.37
C THR A 52 -9.02 -41.88 -35.39
N LYS A 53 -8.91 -43.07 -35.99
CA LYS A 53 -8.52 -44.37 -35.41
C LYS A 53 -7.24 -44.24 -34.57
N VAL A 54 -7.23 -44.86 -33.39
CA VAL A 54 -5.98 -45.32 -32.78
C VAL A 54 -6.06 -46.84 -32.67
N SER A 55 -5.08 -47.47 -33.33
CA SER A 55 -4.88 -48.91 -33.41
C SER A 55 -4.67 -49.51 -32.03
N PHE A 56 -5.50 -50.50 -31.69
CA PHE A 56 -5.23 -51.45 -30.63
C PHE A 56 -4.04 -52.32 -31.03
N ARG A 57 -3.11 -52.51 -30.10
CA ARG A 57 -2.17 -53.63 -30.11
C ARG A 57 -2.41 -54.37 -28.80
N ASP A 58 -3.04 -55.53 -28.91
CA ASP A 58 -3.18 -56.48 -27.82
C ASP A 58 -1.79 -56.95 -27.37
N ASN A 59 -1.61 -57.02 -26.06
CA ASN A 59 -0.89 -58.11 -25.43
C ASN A 59 -1.50 -58.34 -24.05
N THR A 60 -2.08 -59.53 -23.92
CA THR A 60 -2.57 -60.18 -22.72
C THR A 60 -1.41 -60.46 -21.77
N GLU A 61 -1.48 -59.93 -20.55
CA GLU A 61 -0.81 -60.51 -19.38
C GLU A 61 -1.70 -60.31 -18.16
N VAL A 62 -2.31 -61.41 -17.72
CA VAL A 62 -2.97 -61.53 -16.42
C VAL A 62 -1.85 -61.59 -15.37
N SER A 63 -1.82 -60.61 -14.48
CA SER A 63 -1.01 -60.66 -13.26
C SER A 63 -1.79 -60.01 -12.14
N THR A 64 -2.18 -60.82 -11.17
CA THR A 64 -2.74 -60.44 -9.87
C THR A 64 -1.73 -59.57 -9.13
N GLY A 65 -1.89 -58.26 -9.24
CA GLY A 65 -1.02 -57.28 -8.59
C GLY A 65 -1.85 -56.15 -8.00
N VAL A 66 -2.07 -56.21 -6.69
CA VAL A 66 -2.52 -55.08 -5.88
C VAL A 66 -1.66 -53.86 -6.27
N SER A 67 -2.28 -52.84 -6.87
CA SER A 67 -1.59 -51.65 -7.32
C SER A 67 -1.06 -50.88 -6.10
N LYS A 68 0.23 -51.07 -5.81
CA LYS A 68 0.92 -50.31 -4.77
C LYS A 68 0.80 -48.83 -5.10
N PRO A 69 0.27 -47.97 -4.21
CA PRO A 69 0.08 -46.56 -4.52
C PRO A 69 1.44 -45.95 -4.82
N ARG A 70 1.60 -45.42 -6.04
CA ARG A 70 2.81 -44.73 -6.49
C ARG A 70 2.99 -43.52 -5.58
N LYS A 71 3.87 -43.63 -4.58
CA LYS A 71 4.29 -42.52 -3.71
C LYS A 71 5.00 -41.50 -4.60
N MET A 72 4.24 -40.54 -5.12
CA MET A 72 4.80 -39.26 -5.54
C MET A 72 5.41 -38.62 -4.29
N LYS A 73 6.73 -38.68 -4.16
CA LYS A 73 7.48 -37.82 -3.24
C LYS A 73 7.34 -36.39 -3.75
N PHE A 74 6.25 -35.75 -3.37
CA PHE A 74 5.98 -34.35 -3.67
C PHE A 74 6.91 -33.48 -2.80
N ASN A 75 7.49 -32.44 -3.41
CA ASN A 75 8.30 -31.37 -2.79
C ASN A 75 7.50 -30.53 -1.77
N LYS A 76 6.84 -31.21 -0.81
CA LYS A 76 5.88 -30.67 0.15
C LYS A 76 6.53 -29.75 1.17
N THR A 77 7.81 -29.97 1.47
CA THR A 77 8.58 -29.18 2.45
C THR A 77 9.04 -27.83 1.90
N GLU A 78 9.37 -27.74 0.60
CA GLU A 78 9.88 -26.52 -0.02
C GLU A 78 8.78 -25.47 -0.24
N THR A 79 7.58 -25.91 -0.64
CA THR A 79 6.41 -25.03 -0.80
C THR A 79 5.85 -24.52 0.53
N GLU A 80 5.95 -25.31 1.61
CA GLU A 80 5.55 -24.87 2.96
C GLU A 80 6.48 -23.80 3.55
N TYR A 81 7.80 -23.94 3.38
CA TYR A 81 8.77 -22.94 3.84
C TYR A 81 8.62 -21.61 3.10
N ASN A 82 8.52 -21.65 1.77
CA ASN A 82 8.37 -20.45 0.94
C ASN A 82 7.09 -19.67 1.26
N MET A 83 5.99 -20.36 1.58
CA MET A 83 4.75 -19.68 1.96
C MET A 83 4.83 -19.01 3.34
N LYS A 84 5.53 -19.63 4.30
CA LYS A 84 5.75 -19.03 5.63
C LYS A 84 6.64 -17.78 5.53
N SER A 85 7.69 -17.84 4.72
CA SER A 85 8.62 -16.72 4.52
C SER A 85 7.93 -15.49 3.90
N VAL A 86 7.13 -15.67 2.84
CA VAL A 86 6.43 -14.55 2.18
C VAL A 86 5.39 -13.91 3.11
N LYS A 87 4.69 -14.71 3.91
CA LYS A 87 3.74 -14.21 4.92
C LYS A 87 4.42 -13.40 6.00
N PHE A 88 5.53 -13.91 6.55
CA PHE A 88 6.31 -13.22 7.57
C PHE A 88 6.83 -11.89 7.04
N LEU A 89 7.41 -11.87 5.83
CA LEU A 89 7.88 -10.66 5.19
C LEU A 89 6.78 -9.61 5.03
N LEU A 90 5.59 -9.99 4.53
CA LEU A 90 4.47 -9.06 4.36
C LEU A 90 3.92 -8.56 5.72
N LEU A 91 3.90 -9.43 6.73
CA LEU A 91 3.50 -9.08 8.10
C LEU A 91 4.46 -8.08 8.73
N THR A 92 5.77 -8.30 8.62
CA THR A 92 6.80 -7.39 9.12
C THR A 92 6.69 -6.02 8.45
N ILE A 93 6.58 -5.98 7.12
CA ILE A 93 6.49 -4.71 6.37
C ILE A 93 5.22 -3.94 6.75
N THR A 94 4.05 -4.61 6.78
CA THR A 94 2.79 -3.95 7.15
C THR A 94 2.78 -3.48 8.60
N SER A 95 3.39 -4.23 9.51
CA SER A 95 3.55 -3.81 10.92
C SER A 95 4.44 -2.58 11.07
N MET A 96 5.55 -2.48 10.32
CA MET A 96 6.39 -1.28 10.33
C MET A 96 5.60 -0.05 9.88
N PHE A 97 4.81 -0.17 8.81
CA PHE A 97 3.97 0.94 8.35
C PHE A 97 2.88 1.34 9.34
N ILE A 98 2.32 0.39 10.11
CA ILE A 98 1.36 0.70 11.19
C ILE A 98 2.04 1.57 12.27
N ILE A 99 3.26 1.23 12.68
CA ILE A 99 4.00 2.01 13.68
C ILE A 99 4.26 3.42 13.15
N ILE A 100 4.72 3.55 11.90
CA ILE A 100 4.96 4.87 11.27
C ILE A 100 3.66 5.67 11.20
N ALA A 101 2.54 5.07 10.80
CA ALA A 101 1.25 5.74 10.73
C ALA A 101 0.77 6.22 12.12
N ALA A 102 0.95 5.40 13.15
CA ALA A 102 0.63 5.78 14.53
C ALA A 102 1.50 6.96 15.02
N LEU A 103 2.81 6.94 14.74
CA LEU A 103 3.72 8.04 15.08
C LEU A 103 3.32 9.34 14.37
N MET A 104 2.95 9.27 13.08
CA MET A 104 2.46 10.42 12.33
C MET A 104 1.21 11.04 12.98
N ILE A 105 0.27 10.20 13.39
CA ILE A 105 -0.96 10.65 14.07
C ILE A 105 -0.62 11.31 15.42
N VAL A 106 0.24 10.70 16.24
CA VAL A 106 0.66 11.26 17.54
C VAL A 106 1.38 12.59 17.37
N LEU A 107 2.30 12.71 16.41
CA LEU A 107 2.98 13.96 16.12
C LEU A 107 2.01 15.03 15.64
N GLY A 108 1.07 14.68 14.75
CA GLY A 108 0.04 15.60 14.28
C GLY A 108 -0.84 16.11 15.42
N PHE A 109 -1.31 15.23 16.31
CA PHE A 109 -2.07 15.63 17.50
C PHE A 109 -1.25 16.45 18.49
N SER A 110 0.03 16.13 18.67
CA SER A 110 0.91 16.87 19.59
C SER A 110 1.14 18.30 19.12
N VAL A 111 1.34 18.51 17.82
CA VAL A 111 1.48 19.86 17.25
C VAL A 111 0.13 20.57 17.35
N TYR A 112 -0.95 19.94 16.89
CA TYR A 112 -2.28 20.54 16.94
C TYR A 112 -2.72 20.95 18.35
N SER A 113 -2.50 20.09 19.36
CA SER A 113 -2.87 20.37 20.75
C SER A 113 -2.08 21.52 21.39
N HIS A 114 -0.91 21.86 20.85
CA HIS A 114 -0.12 22.97 21.36
C HIS A 114 -0.65 24.32 20.88
N TYR A 115 -1.20 24.37 19.67
CA TYR A 115 -1.64 25.61 19.01
C TYR A 115 -3.15 25.83 19.03
N HIS A 116 -3.96 24.76 19.08
CA HIS A 116 -5.41 24.85 19.04
C HIS A 116 -6.11 24.12 20.19
N THR A 117 -7.14 24.76 20.73
CA THR A 117 -8.15 24.12 21.56
C THR A 117 -9.03 23.19 20.70
N PHE A 118 -9.45 22.04 21.22
CA PHE A 118 -10.16 20.96 20.50
C PHE A 118 -11.40 21.40 19.70
N SER A 119 -12.02 22.55 19.98
CA SER A 119 -13.23 23.04 19.33
C SER A 119 -13.08 23.34 17.83
N PHE A 120 -11.87 23.67 17.37
CA PHE A 120 -11.63 24.13 15.98
C PHE A 120 -11.61 22.99 14.94
N PHE A 121 -11.45 21.73 15.37
CA PHE A 121 -11.32 20.57 14.46
C PHE A 121 -12.62 20.32 13.68
N TYR A 122 -13.77 20.45 14.34
CA TYR A 122 -15.07 20.16 13.75
C TYR A 122 -15.47 21.21 12.70
N GLU A 123 -15.20 22.48 12.99
CA GLU A 123 -15.53 23.60 12.11
C GLU A 123 -14.63 23.63 10.86
N SER A 124 -13.35 23.29 11.01
CA SER A 124 -12.38 23.22 9.91
C SER A 124 -12.68 22.06 8.94
N ALA A 125 -13.13 20.91 9.46
CA ALA A 125 -13.53 19.77 8.63
C ALA A 125 -14.77 20.07 7.78
N GLN A 126 -15.68 20.91 8.29
CA GLN A 126 -16.93 21.27 7.62
C GLN A 126 -16.78 22.46 6.66
N SER A 127 -15.88 23.41 6.96
CA SER A 127 -15.59 24.59 6.13
C SER A 127 -14.62 24.32 4.97
N GLY A 128 -14.04 23.11 4.88
CA GLY A 128 -13.08 22.76 3.82
C GLY A 128 -11.70 23.42 3.96
N ARG A 129 -11.44 24.12 5.08
CA ARG A 129 -10.14 24.71 5.45
C ARG A 129 -9.19 23.61 5.99
N LEU A 130 -8.92 22.60 5.17
CA LEU A 130 -8.12 21.43 5.56
C LEU A 130 -6.60 21.58 5.33
N PHE A 131 -6.11 22.79 5.07
CA PHE A 131 -4.76 23.02 4.55
C PHE A 131 -3.69 23.27 5.62
N THR A 132 -3.98 23.13 6.93
CA THR A 132 -2.92 23.23 7.93
C THR A 132 -1.98 22.01 7.86
N PRO A 133 -0.66 22.20 7.97
CA PRO A 133 0.32 21.11 7.87
C PRO A 133 0.08 19.99 8.88
N SER A 134 -0.35 20.32 10.11
CA SER A 134 -0.61 19.34 11.16
C SER A 134 -1.85 18.49 10.87
N LEU A 135 -2.92 19.09 10.36
CA LEU A 135 -4.14 18.37 10.01
C LEU A 135 -3.94 17.42 8.83
N LEU A 136 -3.19 17.86 7.81
CA LEU A 136 -2.79 16.99 6.70
C LEU A 136 -1.96 15.78 7.17
N CYS A 137 -1.06 15.98 8.14
CA CYS A 137 -0.29 14.90 8.75
C CYS A 137 -1.20 13.86 9.43
N ILE A 138 -2.20 14.31 10.21
CA ILE A 138 -3.18 13.43 10.87
C ILE A 138 -4.01 12.66 9.83
N LEU A 139 -4.58 13.35 8.84
CA LEU A 139 -5.43 12.73 7.81
C LEU A 139 -4.66 11.68 7.00
N LEU A 140 -3.44 12.01 6.56
CA LEU A 140 -2.57 11.06 5.86
C LEU A 140 -2.18 9.88 6.75
N GLY A 141 -1.87 10.12 8.03
CA GLY A 141 -1.58 9.07 9.00
C GLY A 141 -2.75 8.11 9.20
N MET A 142 -3.96 8.64 9.40
CA MET A 142 -5.19 7.84 9.53
C MET A 142 -5.48 7.01 8.28
N PHE A 143 -5.35 7.61 7.10
CA PHE A 143 -5.51 6.90 5.84
C PHE A 143 -4.49 5.76 5.69
N LEU A 144 -3.21 6.01 5.99
CA LEU A 144 -2.17 4.99 5.98
C LEU A 144 -2.44 3.86 6.99
N LEU A 145 -2.95 4.19 8.18
CA LEU A 145 -3.32 3.21 9.19
C LEU A 145 -4.45 2.30 8.69
N ILE A 146 -5.51 2.87 8.10
CA ILE A 146 -6.63 2.08 7.56
C ILE A 146 -6.14 1.12 6.45
N VAL A 147 -5.36 1.62 5.49
CA VAL A 147 -4.83 0.80 4.38
C VAL A 147 -3.92 -0.32 4.90
N THR A 148 -3.04 -0.01 5.85
CA THR A 148 -2.09 -0.99 6.41
C THR A 148 -2.77 -2.01 7.32
N MET A 149 -3.84 -1.63 8.02
CA MET A 149 -4.67 -2.54 8.80
C MET A 149 -5.36 -3.59 7.92
N PHE A 150 -5.87 -3.22 6.75
CA PHE A 150 -6.39 -4.21 5.79
C PHE A 150 -5.30 -5.17 5.30
N GLY A 151 -4.07 -4.68 5.08
CA GLY A 151 -2.92 -5.52 4.75
C GLY A 151 -2.54 -6.49 5.87
N PHE A 152 -2.50 -6.00 7.12
CA PHE A 152 -2.16 -6.78 8.31
C PHE A 152 -3.20 -7.87 8.58
N PHE A 153 -4.49 -7.52 8.64
CA PHE A 153 -5.57 -8.49 8.82
C PHE A 153 -5.70 -9.45 7.63
N GLY A 154 -5.39 -9.00 6.41
CA GLY A 154 -5.32 -9.86 5.23
C GLY A 154 -4.27 -10.96 5.35
N SER A 155 -3.09 -10.62 5.90
CA SER A 155 -2.02 -11.58 6.17
C SER A 155 -2.40 -12.59 7.27
N LEU A 156 -2.99 -12.11 8.38
CA LEU A 156 -3.36 -12.95 9.53
C LEU A 156 -4.54 -13.88 9.27
N LYS A 157 -5.65 -13.36 8.73
CA LYS A 157 -6.91 -14.12 8.61
C LYS A 157 -6.87 -15.17 7.49
N GLN A 158 -5.78 -15.23 6.70
CA GLN A 158 -5.62 -16.10 5.54
C GLN A 158 -6.84 -16.05 4.58
N SER A 159 -7.54 -14.93 4.56
CA SER A 159 -8.76 -14.75 3.78
C SER A 159 -8.40 -14.15 2.44
N THR A 160 -8.68 -14.88 1.36
CA THR A 160 -8.46 -14.39 0.00
C THR A 160 -9.22 -13.09 -0.27
N CYS A 161 -10.40 -12.91 0.34
CA CYS A 161 -11.21 -11.71 0.14
C CYS A 161 -10.50 -10.46 0.68
N LEU A 162 -9.96 -10.52 1.92
CA LEU A 162 -9.26 -9.39 2.53
C LEU A 162 -7.97 -9.03 1.78
N VAL A 163 -7.19 -10.03 1.36
CA VAL A 163 -5.96 -9.81 0.58
C VAL A 163 -6.28 -9.21 -0.80
N ASN A 164 -7.39 -9.64 -1.42
CA ASN A 164 -7.84 -9.09 -2.70
C ASN A 164 -8.36 -7.66 -2.55
N LEU A 165 -9.07 -7.35 -1.46
CA LEU A 165 -9.52 -5.99 -1.14
C LEU A 165 -8.32 -5.06 -0.93
N TYR A 166 -7.30 -5.50 -0.19
CA TYR A 166 -6.06 -4.75 -0.02
C TYR A 166 -5.38 -4.46 -1.37
N ALA A 167 -5.25 -5.47 -2.24
CA ALA A 167 -4.71 -5.28 -3.58
C ALA A 167 -5.54 -4.30 -4.43
N LEU A 168 -6.88 -4.35 -4.32
CA LEU A 168 -7.79 -3.43 -5.01
C LEU A 168 -7.59 -1.99 -4.53
N ILE A 169 -7.52 -1.75 -3.22
CA ILE A 169 -7.28 -0.41 -2.66
C ILE A 169 -5.92 0.14 -3.13
N LEU A 170 -4.87 -0.67 -3.11
CA LEU A 170 -3.57 -0.27 -3.64
C LEU A 170 -3.60 0.03 -5.15
N ALA A 171 -4.38 -0.71 -5.93
CA ALA A 171 -4.53 -0.45 -7.36
C ALA A 171 -5.29 0.86 -7.63
N ILE A 172 -6.37 1.15 -6.91
CA ILE A 172 -7.10 2.41 -7.00
C ILE A 172 -6.18 3.59 -6.64
N MET A 173 -5.41 3.47 -5.56
CA MET A 173 -4.43 4.47 -5.16
C MET A 173 -3.33 4.69 -6.22
N LEU A 174 -2.97 3.65 -6.98
CA LEU A 174 -1.99 3.76 -8.05
C LEU A 174 -2.57 4.60 -9.20
N ILE A 175 -3.83 4.32 -9.58
CA ILE A 175 -4.54 5.07 -10.61
C ILE A 175 -4.69 6.55 -10.20
N LEU A 176 -5.14 6.83 -8.97
CA LEU A 176 -5.26 8.20 -8.47
C LEU A 176 -3.95 8.97 -8.53
N LYS A 177 -2.83 8.34 -8.13
CA LYS A 177 -1.51 8.96 -8.21
C LYS A 177 -1.06 9.19 -9.65
N LEU A 178 -1.38 8.29 -10.58
CA LEU A 178 -1.11 8.50 -12.01
C LEU A 178 -1.90 9.70 -12.56
N VAL A 179 -3.18 9.86 -12.16
CA VAL A 179 -3.98 11.03 -12.54
C VAL A 179 -3.33 12.31 -12.05
N VAL A 180 -2.91 12.37 -10.78
CA VAL A 180 -2.21 13.53 -10.21
C VAL A 180 -0.92 13.84 -10.98
N ILE A 181 -0.13 12.82 -11.32
CA ILE A 181 1.11 13.00 -12.09
C ILE A 181 0.80 13.57 -13.48
N ILE A 182 -0.19 13.02 -14.19
CA ILE A 182 -0.59 13.52 -15.52
C ILE A 182 -1.04 14.97 -15.42
N LEU A 183 -1.89 15.31 -14.45
CA LEU A 183 -2.36 16.68 -14.23
C LEU A 183 -1.20 17.64 -13.94
N ALA A 184 -0.25 17.22 -13.11
CA ALA A 184 0.94 18.02 -12.78
C ALA A 184 1.83 18.30 -14.00
N PHE A 185 1.89 17.39 -14.98
CA PHE A 185 2.63 17.61 -16.23
C PHE A 185 1.88 18.48 -17.23
N THR A 186 0.54 18.49 -17.20
CA THR A 186 -0.27 19.27 -18.16
C THR A 186 -0.57 20.69 -17.72
N LEU A 187 -0.44 21.00 -16.43
CA LEU A 187 -0.75 22.33 -15.87
C LEU A 187 0.46 23.26 -15.99
N ASP A 188 0.22 24.44 -16.56
CA ASP A 188 1.22 25.49 -16.64
C ASP A 188 1.53 26.09 -15.26
N SER A 189 2.76 26.58 -15.10
CA SER A 189 3.22 27.18 -13.84
C SER A 189 2.38 28.38 -13.38
N SER A 190 1.77 29.11 -14.32
CA SER A 190 0.86 30.23 -14.03
C SER A 190 -0.46 29.78 -13.42
N THR A 191 -1.04 28.67 -13.88
CA THR A 191 -2.25 28.08 -13.31
C THR A 191 -1.97 27.49 -11.93
N ILE A 192 -0.81 26.84 -11.77
CA ILE A 192 -0.36 26.32 -10.46
C ILE A 192 -0.18 27.46 -9.46
N HIS A 193 0.42 28.58 -9.91
CA HIS A 193 0.58 29.77 -9.10
C HIS A 193 -0.79 30.28 -8.62
N GLY A 194 -1.80 30.40 -9.49
CA GLY A 194 -3.14 30.83 -9.08
C GLY A 194 -3.90 29.87 -8.15
N MET A 195 -3.65 28.55 -8.24
CA MET A 195 -4.32 27.54 -7.41
C MET A 195 -3.67 27.33 -6.04
N MET A 196 -2.43 27.78 -5.86
CA MET A 196 -1.78 27.75 -4.56
C MET A 196 -2.54 28.66 -3.59
N TYR A 197 -2.53 28.39 -2.29
CA TYR A 197 -3.10 29.32 -1.31
C TYR A 197 -2.11 29.42 -0.16
N ILE A 198 -1.59 30.63 0.04
CA ILE A 198 -0.74 30.96 1.18
C ILE A 198 -1.56 31.88 2.08
N PRO A 199 -1.97 31.41 3.27
CA PRO A 199 -2.88 32.15 4.14
C PRO A 199 -2.17 33.28 4.91
N ALA A 200 -1.60 34.25 4.19
CA ALA A 200 -0.96 35.42 4.80
C ALA A 200 -1.96 36.24 5.64
N TRP A 201 -3.23 36.32 5.21
CA TRP A 201 -4.29 37.02 5.94
C TRP A 201 -4.66 36.39 7.28
N ASP A 202 -4.54 35.06 7.41
CA ASP A 202 -4.85 34.37 8.65
C ASP A 202 -3.66 34.35 9.63
N TYR A 203 -2.53 34.96 9.27
CA TYR A 203 -1.31 35.00 10.09
C TYR A 203 -1.58 35.44 11.53
N ALA A 204 -2.35 36.52 11.71
CA ALA A 204 -2.66 37.07 13.03
C ALA A 204 -3.81 36.34 13.74
N ALA A 205 -4.55 35.47 13.04
CA ALA A 205 -5.71 34.78 13.58
C ALA A 205 -5.34 33.41 14.19
N ASP A 206 -4.26 32.79 13.72
CA ASP A 206 -3.92 31.40 14.02
C ASP A 206 -2.42 31.25 14.33
N PRO A 207 -2.03 30.84 15.56
CA PRO A 207 -0.64 30.71 15.95
C PRO A 207 0.09 29.53 15.26
N GLU A 208 -0.62 28.51 14.76
CA GLU A 208 -0.01 27.46 13.93
C GLU A 208 0.41 28.03 12.56
N ILE A 209 -0.46 28.88 11.98
CA ILE A 209 -0.18 29.57 10.71
C ILE A 209 0.93 30.60 10.90
N GLU A 210 0.91 31.36 11.99
CA GLU A 210 1.97 32.32 12.34
C GLU A 210 3.36 31.67 12.26
N MET A 211 3.57 30.60 13.04
CA MET A 211 4.85 29.90 13.13
C MET A 211 5.27 29.28 11.79
N GLU A 212 4.35 28.64 11.06
CA GLU A 212 4.74 28.00 9.80
C GLU A 212 4.98 29.03 8.69
N MET A 213 4.25 30.15 8.70
CA MET A 213 4.48 31.26 7.78
C MET A 213 5.84 31.91 8.06
N ASP A 214 6.22 32.11 9.32
CA ASP A 214 7.56 32.59 9.69
C ASP A 214 8.67 31.66 9.17
N ARG A 215 8.50 30.35 9.38
CA ARG A 215 9.44 29.35 8.87
C ARG A 215 9.50 29.34 7.35
N LEU A 216 8.35 29.44 6.68
CA LEU A 216 8.25 29.48 5.22
C LEU A 216 9.02 30.69 4.68
N GLN A 217 8.77 31.85 5.26
CA GLN A 217 9.43 33.10 4.89
C GLN A 217 10.94 32.96 5.05
N ILE A 218 11.40 32.51 6.22
CA ILE A 218 12.84 32.37 6.52
C ILE A 218 13.49 31.33 5.61
N SER A 219 12.85 30.18 5.42
CA SER A 219 13.40 29.08 4.64
C SER A 219 13.46 29.37 3.14
N LEU A 220 12.52 30.16 2.61
CA LEU A 220 12.44 30.47 1.17
C LEU A 220 12.89 31.88 0.82
N ASN A 221 13.32 32.66 1.83
CA ASN A 221 13.71 34.05 1.70
C ASN A 221 12.66 34.89 0.93
N CYS A 222 11.40 34.74 1.36
CA CYS A 222 10.23 35.43 0.82
C CYS A 222 9.45 36.18 1.92
N CYS A 223 8.49 37.03 1.53
CA CYS A 223 7.57 37.74 2.43
C CYS A 223 6.16 37.83 1.83
N GLY A 224 5.13 37.58 2.65
CA GLY A 224 3.73 37.56 2.22
C GLY A 224 3.37 36.40 1.30
N SER A 225 2.13 36.36 0.81
CA SER A 225 1.70 35.38 -0.21
C SER A 225 2.36 35.73 -1.55
N ASP A 226 2.10 36.94 -2.03
CA ASP A 226 2.53 37.47 -3.30
C ASP A 226 3.40 38.73 -3.11
N SER A 227 3.15 39.49 -2.03
CA SER A 227 3.95 40.66 -1.68
C SER A 227 3.88 41.02 -0.20
N VAL A 228 4.75 41.95 0.21
CA VAL A 228 4.74 42.56 1.56
C VAL A 228 3.38 43.21 1.88
N PHE A 229 2.65 43.68 0.86
CA PHE A 229 1.38 44.37 1.02
C PHE A 229 0.22 43.48 1.44
N ASP A 230 0.39 42.15 1.37
CA ASP A 230 -0.63 41.20 1.83
C ASP A 230 -0.90 41.32 3.35
N TYR A 231 0.00 42.00 4.07
CA TYR A 231 -0.12 42.28 5.50
C TYR A 231 -0.79 43.61 5.84
N MET A 232 -1.11 44.49 4.87
CA MET A 232 -1.66 45.82 5.17
C MET A 232 -2.95 45.78 6.01
N ASP A 233 -3.81 44.79 5.78
CA ASP A 233 -5.12 44.67 6.46
C ASP A 233 -5.13 43.60 7.56
N VAL A 234 -3.95 43.08 7.94
CA VAL A 234 -3.84 42.05 8.96
C VAL A 234 -3.85 42.70 10.36
N PRO A 235 -4.77 42.29 11.26
CA PRO A 235 -4.89 42.90 12.58
C PRO A 235 -3.80 42.38 13.54
N PHE A 236 -2.58 42.90 13.39
CA PHE A 236 -1.49 42.57 14.31
C PHE A 236 -1.80 43.08 15.72
N THR A 237 -1.56 42.23 16.72
CA THR A 237 -1.67 42.59 18.14
C THR A 237 -0.28 42.77 18.73
N SER A 238 -0.19 43.33 19.95
CA SER A 238 1.09 43.50 20.68
C SER A 238 1.82 42.20 20.99
N ASN A 239 1.18 41.04 20.79
CA ASN A 239 1.78 39.73 21.02
C ASN A 239 2.57 39.23 19.80
N HIS A 240 2.39 39.84 18.61
CA HIS A 240 3.07 39.43 17.40
C HIS A 240 4.39 40.20 17.24
N SER A 241 5.45 39.48 16.88
CA SER A 241 6.75 40.10 16.59
C SER A 241 6.70 40.74 15.20
N THR A 242 6.61 42.08 15.15
CA THR A 242 6.40 42.84 13.91
C THR A 242 7.42 43.97 13.76
N THR A 243 7.64 44.39 12.51
CA THR A 243 8.53 45.49 12.13
C THR A 243 7.91 46.31 10.99
N ILE A 244 8.36 47.54 10.81
CA ILE A 244 7.82 48.46 9.79
C ILE A 244 8.71 48.42 8.55
N VAL A 245 8.10 48.18 7.38
CA VAL A 245 8.76 48.30 6.08
C VAL A 245 8.24 49.55 5.38
N SER A 246 9.13 50.51 5.14
CA SER A 246 8.83 51.70 4.34
C SER A 246 9.12 51.42 2.86
N THR A 247 8.09 51.51 2.02
CA THR A 247 8.23 51.32 0.57
C THR A 247 8.12 52.65 -0.15
N ASN A 248 9.08 52.91 -1.06
CA ASN A 248 9.06 54.08 -1.94
C ASN A 248 8.37 53.70 -3.26
N ILE A 249 7.06 53.46 -3.23
CA ILE A 249 6.26 53.41 -4.47
C ILE A 249 5.92 54.85 -4.85
N VAL A 250 5.88 55.16 -6.15
CA VAL A 250 5.58 56.48 -6.74
C VAL A 250 4.48 57.22 -5.95
N GLY A 251 4.87 58.09 -5.01
CA GLY A 251 3.98 58.64 -3.99
C GLY A 251 4.69 58.90 -2.65
N PRO A 252 3.95 59.33 -1.60
CA PRO A 252 4.50 59.43 -0.24
C PRO A 252 4.89 58.04 0.30
N PRO A 253 5.90 57.95 1.17
CA PRO A 253 6.32 56.68 1.75
C PRO A 253 5.14 56.02 2.47
N MET A 254 4.85 54.77 2.08
CA MET A 254 3.87 53.93 2.77
C MET A 254 4.60 52.99 3.72
N ASP A 255 4.20 53.05 4.97
CA ASP A 255 4.68 52.19 6.04
C ASP A 255 3.72 51.01 6.21
N VAL A 256 4.25 49.79 6.06
CA VAL A 256 3.49 48.54 6.26
C VAL A 256 4.07 47.78 7.43
N VAL A 257 3.21 47.40 8.37
CA VAL A 257 3.57 46.51 9.48
C VAL A 257 3.62 45.08 8.96
N VAL A 258 4.74 44.40 9.16
CA VAL A 258 4.93 43.02 8.72
C VAL A 258 5.57 42.17 9.83
N PRO A 259 5.49 40.84 9.74
CA PRO A 259 6.22 39.95 10.65
C PRO A 259 7.73 40.22 10.63
N GLU A 260 8.41 40.09 11.76
CA GLU A 260 9.88 40.20 11.83
C GLU A 260 10.57 39.18 10.91
N SER A 261 9.94 38.02 10.71
CA SER A 261 10.42 36.98 9.80
C SER A 261 10.56 37.49 8.35
N CYS A 262 9.86 38.52 7.91
CA CYS A 262 10.04 39.17 6.60
C CYS A 262 11.31 40.02 6.50
N CYS A 263 11.90 40.43 7.62
CA CYS A 263 13.05 41.31 7.65
C CYS A 263 14.38 40.54 7.60
N VAL A 264 15.32 41.02 6.79
CA VAL A 264 16.68 40.44 6.69
C VAL A 264 17.67 41.22 7.56
N SER A 265 17.50 42.54 7.63
CA SER A 265 18.37 43.42 8.41
C SER A 265 17.52 44.33 9.29
N PRO A 266 17.37 44.00 10.59
CA PRO A 266 16.62 44.81 11.52
C PRO A 266 17.35 46.14 11.80
N GLY A 267 16.60 47.24 11.88
CA GLY A 267 17.09 48.61 12.12
C GLY A 267 16.45 49.26 13.34
N GLY A 268 16.02 48.47 14.33
CA GLY A 268 15.13 48.92 15.40
C GLY A 268 13.67 48.78 14.97
N GLU A 269 12.91 49.87 14.97
CA GLU A 269 11.49 49.88 14.60
C GLU A 269 11.28 49.64 13.09
N PHE A 270 12.24 50.09 12.26
CA PHE A 270 12.20 49.96 10.81
C PHE A 270 13.09 48.83 10.29
N CYS A 271 12.63 48.14 9.25
CA CYS A 271 13.39 47.14 8.53
C CYS A 271 14.16 47.79 7.36
N HIS A 272 15.49 47.78 7.41
CA HIS A 272 16.33 48.35 6.34
C HIS A 272 16.32 47.54 5.05
N ARG A 273 16.21 46.20 5.18
CA ARG A 273 16.19 45.28 4.05
C ARG A 273 15.17 44.19 4.29
N HIS A 274 14.09 44.21 3.54
CA HIS A 274 13.04 43.20 3.57
C HIS A 274 13.19 42.22 2.39
N ARG A 275 12.42 41.14 2.43
CA ARG A 275 12.37 40.16 1.35
C ARG A 275 11.34 40.58 0.30
N GLU A 276 11.81 40.93 -0.88
CA GLU A 276 10.96 41.48 -1.96
C GLU A 276 10.11 40.42 -2.68
N ARG A 277 10.49 39.14 -2.60
CA ARG A 277 9.81 38.06 -3.33
C ARG A 277 8.61 37.54 -2.51
N GLY A 278 7.44 37.43 -3.14
CA GLY A 278 6.30 36.71 -2.59
C GLY A 278 6.58 35.22 -2.39
N CYS A 279 6.06 34.64 -1.30
CA CYS A 279 6.31 33.24 -0.97
C CYS A 279 5.72 32.25 -1.97
N ARG A 280 4.64 32.61 -2.66
CA ARG A 280 4.01 31.77 -3.68
C ARG A 280 4.95 31.55 -4.86
N THR A 281 5.54 32.62 -5.37
CA THR A 281 6.53 32.56 -6.45
C THR A 281 7.80 31.86 -6.00
N ALA A 282 8.28 32.13 -4.79
CA ALA A 282 9.46 31.46 -4.23
C ALA A 282 9.25 29.95 -4.09
N LEU A 283 8.06 29.52 -3.67
CA LEU A 283 7.69 28.12 -3.50
C LEU A 283 7.51 27.39 -4.83
N VAL A 284 6.88 28.01 -5.83
CA VAL A 284 6.82 27.47 -7.20
C VAL A 284 8.24 27.31 -7.78
N ASN A 285 9.11 28.29 -7.58
CA ASN A 285 10.50 28.21 -8.02
C ASN A 285 11.27 27.11 -7.29
N LEU A 286 11.06 26.94 -5.98
CA LEU A 286 11.63 25.85 -5.20
C LEU A 286 11.21 24.48 -5.76
N PHE A 287 9.92 24.32 -6.08
CA PHE A 287 9.43 23.09 -6.68
C PHE A 287 10.01 22.85 -8.07
N SER A 288 10.14 23.89 -8.89
CA SER A 288 10.75 23.80 -10.22
C SER A 288 12.23 23.40 -10.13
N GLN A 289 13.00 24.00 -9.22
CA GLN A 289 14.40 23.69 -9.00
C GLN A 289 14.62 22.27 -8.46
N ASN A 290 13.74 21.82 -7.57
CA ASN A 290 13.81 20.49 -6.95
C ASN A 290 12.91 19.45 -7.64
N ALA A 291 12.38 19.75 -8.82
CA ALA A 291 11.41 18.91 -9.52
C ALA A 291 11.95 17.50 -9.77
N THR A 292 13.24 17.38 -10.10
CA THR A 292 13.90 16.09 -10.30
C THR A 292 13.89 15.24 -9.03
N VAL A 293 14.20 15.81 -7.87
CA VAL A 293 14.22 15.09 -6.59
C VAL A 293 12.82 14.60 -6.25
N ILE A 294 11.82 15.48 -6.36
CA ILE A 294 10.41 15.15 -6.10
C ILE A 294 9.92 14.08 -7.08
N GLY A 295 10.32 14.17 -8.35
CA GLY A 295 10.02 13.17 -9.38
C GLY A 295 10.58 11.79 -9.03
N VAL A 296 11.84 11.71 -8.61
CA VAL A 296 12.47 10.45 -8.18
C VAL A 296 11.74 9.86 -6.95
N MET A 297 11.37 10.69 -5.97
CA MET A 297 10.61 10.25 -4.82
C MET A 297 9.19 9.79 -5.19
N GLY A 298 8.55 10.43 -6.16
CA GLY A 298 7.24 10.01 -6.69
C GLY A 298 7.31 8.65 -7.38
N VAL A 299 8.31 8.44 -8.23
CA VAL A 299 8.52 7.18 -8.95
C VAL A 299 8.88 6.03 -7.98
N SER A 300 9.68 6.28 -6.95
CA SER A 300 10.00 5.26 -5.95
C SER A 300 8.76 4.79 -5.19
N VAL A 301 7.87 5.72 -4.81
CA VAL A 301 6.59 5.40 -4.17
C VAL A 301 5.68 4.56 -5.09
N MET A 302 5.62 4.89 -6.38
CA MET A 302 4.90 4.08 -7.38
C MET A 302 5.45 2.66 -7.49
N PHE A 303 6.77 2.53 -7.51
CA PHE A 303 7.42 1.24 -7.60
C PHE A 303 7.16 0.38 -6.36
N ILE A 304 7.27 0.95 -5.14
CA ILE A 304 6.94 0.27 -3.88
C ILE A 304 5.51 -0.23 -3.89
N GLN A 305 4.59 0.64 -4.32
CA GLN A 305 3.17 0.33 -4.37
C GLN A 305 2.89 -0.81 -5.34
N LEU A 306 3.55 -0.82 -6.50
CA LEU A 306 3.48 -1.92 -7.47
C LEU A 306 3.99 -3.24 -6.87
N LEU A 307 5.12 -3.22 -6.16
CA LEU A 307 5.62 -4.40 -5.45
C LEU A 307 4.61 -4.89 -4.41
N GLY A 308 3.98 -3.98 -3.65
CA GLY A 308 2.91 -4.31 -2.71
C GLY A 308 1.72 -5.03 -3.37
N ILE A 309 1.30 -4.58 -4.56
CA ILE A 309 0.26 -5.24 -5.35
C ILE A 309 0.71 -6.63 -5.79
N ILE A 310 1.92 -6.77 -6.34
CA ILE A 310 2.46 -8.06 -6.79
C ILE A 310 2.52 -9.05 -5.63
N PHE A 311 3.07 -8.65 -4.49
CA PHE A 311 3.14 -9.52 -3.30
C PHE A 311 1.77 -9.89 -2.76
N SER A 312 0.81 -8.97 -2.76
CA SER A 312 -0.57 -9.25 -2.36
C SER A 312 -1.24 -10.27 -3.29
N LEU A 313 -1.05 -10.15 -4.60
CA LEU A 313 -1.59 -11.09 -5.58
C LEU A 313 -0.92 -12.46 -5.50
N LEU A 314 0.40 -12.52 -5.26
CA LEU A 314 1.13 -13.77 -5.02
C LEU A 314 0.60 -14.46 -3.76
N LEU A 315 0.42 -13.72 -2.66
CA LEU A 315 -0.15 -14.24 -1.42
C LEU A 315 -1.57 -14.77 -1.65
N ALA A 316 -2.42 -14.04 -2.37
CA ALA A 316 -3.78 -14.47 -2.71
C ALA A 316 -3.79 -15.74 -3.58
N ARG A 317 -2.86 -15.88 -4.53
CA ARG A 317 -2.70 -17.11 -5.33
C ARG A 317 -2.25 -18.28 -4.47
N CYS A 318 -1.27 -18.09 -3.59
CA CYS A 318 -0.81 -19.12 -2.65
C CYS A 318 -1.93 -19.58 -1.72
N ILE A 319 -2.71 -18.65 -1.14
CA ILE A 319 -3.85 -18.99 -0.29
C ILE A 319 -4.89 -19.81 -1.05
N ARG A 320 -5.23 -19.41 -2.29
CA ARG A 320 -6.17 -20.17 -3.14
C ARG A 320 -5.65 -21.57 -3.47
N LYS A 321 -4.37 -21.70 -3.81
CA LYS A 321 -3.74 -23.01 -4.09
C LYS A 321 -3.83 -23.93 -2.89
N VAL A 322 -3.47 -23.44 -1.69
CA VAL A 322 -3.55 -24.23 -0.45
C VAL A 322 -4.98 -24.61 -0.11
N LYS A 323 -5.94 -23.70 -0.31
CA LYS A 323 -7.36 -24.00 -0.09
C LYS A 323 -7.86 -25.07 -1.06
N SER A 324 -7.43 -25.02 -2.32
CA SER A 324 -7.75 -26.03 -3.35
C SER A 324 -7.12 -27.39 -3.02
N GLU A 325 -5.84 -27.43 -2.61
CA GLU A 325 -5.16 -28.66 -2.21
C GLU A 325 -5.82 -29.31 -0.98
N ARG A 326 -6.24 -28.53 0.02
CA ARG A 326 -6.98 -29.04 1.18
C ARG A 326 -8.34 -29.63 0.79
N GLY A 327 -9.04 -28.99 -0.14
CA GLY A 327 -10.30 -29.51 -0.71
C GLY A 327 -10.10 -30.82 -1.47
N LEU A 328 -9.02 -30.92 -2.26
CA LEU A 328 -8.69 -32.15 -2.97
C LEU A 328 -8.32 -33.29 -2.01
N MET A 329 -7.55 -33.01 -0.95
CA MET A 329 -7.16 -34.01 0.04
C MET A 329 -8.37 -34.57 0.80
N SER A 330 -9.34 -33.72 1.17
CA SER A 330 -10.56 -34.20 1.85
C SER A 330 -11.43 -35.06 0.93
N TRP A 331 -11.49 -34.76 -0.37
CA TRP A 331 -12.13 -35.61 -1.37
C TRP A 331 -11.45 -36.98 -1.51
N ARG A 332 -10.11 -37.02 -1.66
CA ARG A 332 -9.37 -38.29 -1.76
C ARG A 332 -9.53 -39.16 -0.51
N ILE A 333 -9.53 -38.57 0.67
CA ILE A 333 -9.74 -39.31 1.93
C ILE A 333 -11.15 -39.95 1.97
N LYS A 334 -12.18 -39.23 1.50
CA LYS A 334 -13.54 -39.80 1.39
C LYS A 334 -13.61 -40.94 0.38
N GLU A 335 -12.96 -40.80 -0.77
CA GLU A 335 -12.90 -41.83 -1.80
C GLU A 335 -12.22 -43.10 -1.29
N GLN A 336 -11.08 -42.97 -0.59
CA GLN A 336 -10.39 -44.10 0.03
C GLN A 336 -11.24 -44.78 1.11
N MET A 337 -12.01 -44.03 1.91
CA MET A 337 -12.92 -44.60 2.89
C MET A 337 -14.09 -45.37 2.26
N ILE A 338 -14.61 -44.92 1.12
CA ILE A 338 -15.70 -45.62 0.41
C ILE A 338 -15.19 -46.94 -0.16
N MET A 339 -14.03 -46.93 -0.85
CA MET A 339 -13.44 -48.16 -1.38
C MET A 339 -13.15 -49.19 -0.28
N ALA A 340 -12.61 -48.75 0.86
CA ALA A 340 -12.35 -49.65 1.99
C ALA A 340 -13.62 -50.29 2.57
N ARG A 341 -14.76 -49.58 2.57
CA ARG A 341 -16.05 -50.13 3.02
C ARG A 341 -16.61 -51.16 2.02
N GLU A 342 -16.44 -50.93 0.73
CA GLU A 342 -16.86 -51.89 -0.30
C GLU A 342 -16.05 -53.19 -0.24
N ASP A 343 -14.75 -53.10 0.00
CA ASP A 343 -13.88 -54.26 0.15
C ASP A 343 -14.22 -55.08 1.40
N ALA A 344 -14.53 -54.43 2.53
CA ALA A 344 -15.00 -55.10 3.74
C ALA A 344 -16.33 -55.84 3.52
N LYS A 345 -17.29 -55.22 2.83
CA LYS A 345 -18.57 -55.86 2.50
C LYS A 345 -18.40 -57.09 1.61
N LYS A 346 -17.52 -57.01 0.59
CA LYS A 346 -17.20 -58.17 -0.26
C LYS A 346 -16.57 -59.32 0.52
N GLN A 347 -15.75 -59.02 1.54
CA GLN A 347 -15.18 -60.05 2.42
C GLN A 347 -16.26 -60.70 3.30
N ASP A 348 -17.18 -59.93 3.88
CA ASP A 348 -18.29 -60.46 4.68
C ASP A 348 -19.26 -61.29 3.82
N ASP A 349 -19.62 -60.82 2.63
CA ASP A 349 -20.47 -61.56 1.68
C ASP A 349 -19.80 -62.89 1.28
N ASN A 350 -18.50 -62.88 0.93
CA ASN A 350 -17.78 -64.11 0.60
C ASN A 350 -17.66 -65.09 1.79
N LYS A 351 -17.48 -64.59 3.01
CA LYS A 351 -17.42 -65.42 4.22
C LYS A 351 -18.77 -66.08 4.53
N SER A 352 -19.87 -65.34 4.36
CA SER A 352 -21.23 -65.87 4.54
C SER A 352 -21.57 -66.98 3.54
N VAL A 353 -21.05 -66.91 2.31
CA VAL A 353 -21.22 -67.95 1.29
C VAL A 353 -20.42 -69.21 1.66
N ASP A 354 -19.19 -69.07 2.12
CA ASP A 354 -18.32 -70.20 2.49
C ASP A 354 -18.87 -70.97 3.72
N ASP A 355 -19.41 -70.26 4.72
CA ASP A 355 -20.04 -70.87 5.91
C ASP A 355 -21.37 -71.62 5.59
N SER A 356 -21.96 -71.42 4.41
CA SER A 356 -23.24 -72.04 4.00
C SER A 356 -23.11 -73.32 3.18
N VAL A 357 -21.88 -73.74 2.81
CA VAL A 357 -21.61 -74.81 1.81
C VAL A 357 -21.04 -76.10 2.43
N TYR A 358 -21.31 -76.39 3.71
CA TYR A 358 -20.98 -77.71 4.30
C TYR A 358 -22.18 -78.38 4.97
N ILE A 359 -22.90 -79.23 4.21
CA ILE A 359 -23.79 -80.26 4.74
C ILE A 359 -23.18 -81.62 4.32
N PRO A 360 -22.55 -82.37 5.24
CA PRO A 360 -22.08 -83.72 4.91
C PRO A 360 -23.29 -84.64 4.71
N PRO A 361 -23.26 -85.55 3.73
CA PRO A 361 -24.32 -86.53 3.54
C PRO A 361 -24.38 -87.50 4.72
N HIS A 362 -25.58 -87.71 5.24
CA HIS A 362 -25.86 -88.81 6.17
C HIS A 362 -25.71 -90.12 5.41
N GLU A 363 -24.66 -90.89 5.69
CA GLU A 363 -24.58 -92.28 5.25
C GLU A 363 -25.74 -93.05 5.89
N SER A 364 -26.69 -93.47 5.05
CA SER A 364 -27.71 -94.45 5.40
C SER A 364 -27.10 -95.83 5.20
N SER A 365 -26.62 -96.43 6.30
CA SER A 365 -26.17 -97.81 6.32
C SER A 365 -27.40 -98.72 6.34
N THR A 366 -27.58 -99.49 5.27
CA THR A 366 -28.50 -100.62 5.17
C THR A 366 -27.79 -101.87 5.70
N ALA A 367 -28.33 -102.48 6.75
CA ALA A 367 -28.23 -103.91 7.08
C ALA A 367 -29.24 -104.24 8.19
#